data_AF-A0A2E0V2D0-F1
#
_entry.id   AF-A0A2E0V2D0-F1
#
_cell.length_a   1.000
_cell.length_b   1.000
_cell.length_c   1.000
_cell.angle_alpha   90.00
_cell.angle_beta   90.00
_cell.angle_gamma   90.00
#
_symmetry.space_group_name_H-M   'P 1'
#
loop_
_entity.id
_entity.type
_entity.pdbx_description
1 polymer ?
#
loop_
_entity_poly.entity_id
_entity_poly.type
_entity_poly.pdbx_seq_one_letter_code
_entity_poly.pdbx_strand_id
1 'polypeptide(L)' 'MAKDKPLGFRGIEVQAEASSLEKWKKLVMAGQPETGQVFSLVSDEGAYMPGGEGTAPTPLTYFVSGMAL' A
#
# COMPACT_ATOMS: atom_id res chain seq x y z
N MET A 1 -20.36 -20.32 -0.55
CA MET A 1 -21.46 -19.67 -1.31
C MET A 1 -21.46 -18.20 -0.94
N ALA A 2 -21.30 -17.30 -1.91
CA ALA A 2 -21.40 -15.86 -1.64
C ALA A 2 -22.84 -15.56 -1.21
N LYS A 3 -23.02 -14.94 -0.04
CA LYS A 3 -24.34 -14.42 0.38
C LYS A 3 -24.82 -13.42 -0.65
N ASP A 4 -26.12 -13.45 -0.97
CA ASP A 4 -26.73 -12.49 -1.89
C ASP A 4 -26.42 -11.06 -1.44
N LYS A 5 -25.77 -10.30 -2.33
CA LYS A 5 -25.40 -8.90 -2.09
C LYS A 5 -26.67 -8.05 -2.15
N PRO A 6 -26.89 -7.12 -1.21
CA PRO A 6 -28.08 -6.28 -1.20
C PRO A 6 -28.18 -5.41 -2.46
N LEU A 7 -29.41 -5.03 -2.82
CA LEU A 7 -29.68 -4.15 -3.95
C LEU A 7 -28.93 -2.83 -3.77
N GLY A 8 -28.13 -2.42 -4.77
CA GLY A 8 -27.30 -1.23 -4.69
C GLY A 8 -25.91 -1.42 -4.05
N PHE A 9 -25.51 -2.67 -3.73
CA PHE A 9 -24.14 -2.95 -3.30
C PHE A 9 -23.13 -2.62 -4.42
N ARG A 10 -22.23 -1.67 -4.16
CA ARG A 10 -21.03 -1.45 -4.96
C ARG A 10 -19.83 -1.99 -4.19
N GLY A 11 -19.29 -3.11 -4.66
CA GLY A 11 -18.01 -3.59 -4.17
C GLY A 11 -16.89 -2.71 -4.70
N ILE A 12 -15.90 -2.42 -3.87
CA ILE A 12 -14.63 -1.84 -4.31
C ILE A 12 -13.58 -2.92 -4.06
N GLU A 13 -12.94 -3.38 -5.13
CA GLU A 13 -11.81 -4.29 -5.04
C GLU A 13 -10.52 -3.49 -5.18
N VAL A 14 -9.64 -3.61 -4.18
CA VAL A 14 -8.30 -3.04 -4.21
C VAL A 14 -7.32 -4.20 -4.06
N GLN A 15 -6.28 -4.22 -4.88
CA GLN A 15 -5.18 -5.17 -4.78
C GLN A 15 -3.90 -4.42 -4.43
N ALA A 16 -3.06 -5.06 -3.63
CA ALA A 16 -1.75 -4.55 -3.25
C ALA A 16 -0.76 -5.70 -3.12
N GLU A 17 0.37 -5.60 -3.80
CA GLU A 17 1.47 -6.55 -3.70
C GLU A 17 2.69 -5.84 -3.13
N ALA A 18 3.21 -6.34 -2.02
CA ALA A 18 4.37 -5.77 -1.33
C ALA A 18 5.61 -6.64 -1.54
N SER A 19 6.74 -6.00 -1.80
CA SER A 19 8.04 -6.64 -1.96
C SER A 19 9.11 -5.91 -1.14
N SER A 20 10.13 -6.66 -0.71
CA SER A 20 11.33 -6.07 -0.10
C SER A 20 12.34 -5.76 -1.18
N LEU A 21 12.90 -4.55 -1.14
CA LEU A 21 14.07 -4.17 -1.91
C LEU A 21 15.32 -4.28 -1.00
N GLU A 22 16.38 -3.55 -1.35
CA GLU A 22 17.58 -3.45 -0.53
C GLU A 22 17.30 -2.78 0.82
N LYS A 23 18.00 -3.25 1.87
CA LYS A 23 17.94 -2.68 3.23
C LYS A 23 16.49 -2.56 3.74
N TRP A 24 16.05 -1.34 4.08
CA TRP A 24 14.70 -1.07 4.59
C TRP A 24 13.71 -0.66 3.51
N LYS A 25 14.13 -0.54 2.25
CA LYS A 25 13.24 -0.13 1.18
C LYS A 25 12.21 -1.22 0.89
N LYS A 26 10.95 -0.84 0.82
CA LYS A 26 9.86 -1.70 0.35
C LYS A 26 9.17 -1.05 -0.85
N LEU A 27 8.73 -1.88 -1.79
CA LEU A 27 7.91 -1.45 -2.92
C LEU A 27 6.55 -2.12 -2.81
N VAL A 28 5.50 -1.32 -2.90
CA VAL A 28 4.12 -1.79 -3.03
C VAL A 28 3.58 -1.36 -4.39
N MET A 29 3.02 -2.31 -5.13
CA MET A 29 2.19 -2.03 -6.30
C MET A 29 0.73 -2.16 -5.86
N ALA A 30 -0.02 -1.07 -5.84
CA ALA A 30 -1.41 -1.06 -5.38
C ALA A 30 -2.36 -0.36 -6.36
N GLY A 31 -3.58 -0.86 -6.49
CA GLY A 31 -4.54 -0.30 -7.43
C GLY A 31 -5.90 -1.00 -7.39
N GLN A 32 -6.83 -0.51 -8.21
CA GLN A 32 -8.13 -1.15 -8.42
C GLN A 32 -8.11 -1.87 -9.77
N PRO A 33 -8.21 -3.21 -9.82
CA PRO A 33 -8.15 -3.97 -11.06
C PRO A 33 -9.13 -3.47 -12.12
N GLU A 34 -10.33 -3.09 -11.70
CA GLU A 34 -11.39 -2.59 -12.59
C GLU A 34 -11.06 -1.26 -13.30
N THR A 35 -10.16 -0.46 -12.74
CA THR A 35 -9.75 0.84 -13.31
C THR A 35 -8.53 0.72 -14.23
N GLY A 36 -7.80 -0.40 -14.14
CA GLY A 36 -6.48 -0.56 -14.77
C GLY A 36 -5.39 0.38 -14.20
N GLN A 37 -5.70 1.18 -13.18
CA GLN A 37 -4.75 2.09 -12.54
C GLN A 37 -3.98 1.36 -11.44
N VAL A 38 -2.65 1.47 -11.50
CA VAL A 38 -1.73 0.92 -10.50
C VAL A 38 -0.73 2.00 -10.10
N PHE A 39 -0.49 2.11 -8.81
CA PHE A 39 0.43 3.05 -8.20
C PHE A 39 1.57 2.30 -7.52
N SER A 40 2.78 2.85 -7.66
CA SER A 40 3.96 2.38 -6.93
C SER A 40 4.14 3.23 -5.67
N LEU A 41 4.14 2.59 -4.51
CA LEU A 41 4.47 3.22 -3.24
C LEU A 41 5.80 2.65 -2.75
N VAL A 42 6.77 3.53 -2.53
CA VAL A 42 8.07 3.15 -1.98
C VAL A 42 8.13 3.67 -0.55
N SER A 43 8.56 2.82 0.39
CA SER A 43 8.83 3.24 1.76
C SER A 43 10.26 2.93 2.17
N ASP A 44 10.78 3.69 3.11
CA ASP A 44 12.11 3.54 3.71
C ASP A 44 12.09 4.03 5.16
N GLU A 45 12.99 3.54 5.99
CA GLU A 45 13.17 4.05 7.34
C GLU A 45 14.23 5.16 7.37
N GLY A 46 14.14 6.05 8.36
CA GLY A 46 15.14 7.10 8.55
C GLY A 46 16.48 6.55 9.04
N ALA A 47 17.51 7.40 9.01
CA ALA A 47 18.88 7.07 9.45
C ALA A 47 19.00 6.66 10.94
N TYR A 48 17.93 6.83 11.73
CA TYR A 48 17.86 6.32 13.11
C TYR A 48 17.73 4.79 13.17
N MET A 49 17.31 4.12 12.08
CA MET A 49 17.31 2.67 11.95
C MET A 49 18.59 2.20 11.25
N PRO A 50 19.32 1.20 11.77
CA PRO A 50 20.49 0.65 11.10
C PRO A 50 20.17 0.15 9.70
N GLY A 51 20.71 0.83 8.67
CA GLY A 51 20.48 0.53 7.25
C GLY A 51 19.37 1.37 6.59
N GLY A 52 18.66 2.23 7.32
CA GLY A 52 17.67 3.15 6.77
C GLY A 52 18.37 4.32 6.09
N GLU A 53 17.86 4.75 4.93
CA GLU A 53 18.47 5.82 4.13
C GLU A 53 17.64 7.11 4.14
N GLY A 54 16.41 7.08 4.66
CA GLY A 54 15.50 8.24 4.68
C GLY A 54 15.12 8.72 3.28
N THR A 55 15.12 7.83 2.29
CA THR A 55 14.89 8.18 0.87
C THR A 55 13.41 8.19 0.46
N ALA A 56 12.53 7.70 1.33
CA ALA A 56 11.08 7.63 1.14
C ALA A 56 10.35 7.75 2.50
N PRO A 57 9.03 8.00 2.51
CA PRO A 57 8.25 7.99 3.75
C PRO A 57 8.32 6.64 4.47
N THR A 58 8.20 6.65 5.80
CA THR A 58 8.22 5.41 6.58
C THR A 58 6.97 4.56 6.31
N PRO A 59 7.04 3.22 6.45
CA PRO A 59 5.84 2.36 6.38
C PRO A 59 4.71 2.83 7.29
N LEU A 60 5.04 3.33 8.50
CA LEU A 60 4.06 3.88 9.43
C LEU A 60 3.39 5.15 8.90
N THR A 61 4.12 5.98 8.14
CA THR A 61 3.54 7.17 7.48
C THR A 61 2.43 6.76 6.52
N TYR A 62 2.67 5.72 5.69
CA TYR A 62 1.64 5.20 4.78
C TYR A 62 0.46 4.60 5.55
N PHE A 63 0.71 3.83 6.60
CA PHE A 63 -0.34 3.25 7.45
C PHE A 63 -1.26 4.34 8.03
N VAL A 64 -0.68 5.39 8.63
CA VAL A 64 -1.45 6.51 9.20
C VAL A 64 -2.19 7.27 8.10
N SER A 65 -1.55 7.54 6.97
CA SER A 65 -2.19 8.27 5.85
C SER A 65 -3.41 7.54 5.29
N GLY A 66 -3.39 6.20 5.26
CA GLY A 66 -4.53 5.38 4.81
C GLY A 66 -5.67 5.28 5.83
N MET A 67 -5.37 5.50 7.12
CA MET A 67 -6.40 5.52 8.17
C MET A 67 -7.11 6.87 8.32
N ALA A 68 -6.46 7.96 7.92
CA ALA A 68 -6.99 9.33 8.10
C ALA A 68 -8.12 9.71 7.12
N LEU A 69 -8.71 8.73 6.42
CA LEU A 69 -9.72 8.91 5.37
C LEU A 69 -11.15 8.81 5.92
#